data_AF-A0A8T5L8K8-F1
#
_entry.id   AF-A0A8T5L8K8-F1
#
_cell.length_a   1.000
_cell.length_b   1.000
_cell.length_c   1.000
_cell.angle_alpha   90.00
_cell.angle_beta   90.00
_cell.angle_gamma   90.00
#
_symmetry.space_group_name_H-M   'P 1'
#
loop_
_entity.id
_entity.type
_entity.pdbx_description
1 polymer ?
#
loop_
_entity_poly.entity_id
_entity_poly.type
_entity_poly.pdbx_seq_one_letter_code
_entity_poly.pdbx_strand_id
1 'polypeptide(L)'
;MVSVAYSHRIICDYEFIDWLTKQGDKISLFSHLMHIKGSSEHWKKFHNLILKSELNGNALMDEKDLGAGFKIMPDPDFLSAHKNKITKNIIFAVDLADEKPFKCYILTSPENEKLYLENLHYKGVKSVIIVSEERARKVINEFFSAFCLARELSR
;
A
#
# COMPACT_ATOMS: atom_id res chain seq x y z
N MET A 1 -17.97 3.50 15.14
CA MET A 1 -16.57 3.36 14.67
C MET A 1 -16.54 3.86 13.24
N VAL A 2 -15.64 4.77 12.88
CA VAL A 2 -15.62 5.41 11.55
C VAL A 2 -15.37 4.36 10.47
N SER A 3 -16.15 4.42 9.40
CA SER A 3 -16.07 3.53 8.23
C SER A 3 -15.99 4.39 6.97
N VAL A 4 -15.05 4.07 6.07
CA VAL A 4 -14.77 4.85 4.86
C VAL A 4 -14.62 3.92 3.66
N ALA A 5 -15.41 4.15 2.62
CA ALA A 5 -15.26 3.53 1.32
C ALA A 5 -14.16 4.23 0.51
N TYR A 6 -12.91 3.78 0.70
CA TYR A 6 -11.76 4.27 -0.07
C TYR A 6 -11.81 3.84 -1.53
N SER A 7 -11.23 4.67 -2.41
CA SER A 7 -11.28 4.45 -3.86
C SER A 7 -10.29 3.40 -4.38
N HIS A 8 -9.23 3.10 -3.62
CA HIS A 8 -8.18 2.14 -3.99
C HIS A 8 -7.71 1.41 -2.74
N ARG A 9 -7.26 0.15 -2.86
CA ARG A 9 -6.42 -0.49 -1.82
C ARG A 9 -4.97 -0.07 -1.98
N ILE A 10 -4.15 -0.31 -0.96
CA ILE A 10 -2.74 0.08 -0.95
C ILE A 10 -1.88 -1.17 -0.80
N ILE A 11 -0.97 -1.39 -1.76
CA ILE A 11 0.21 -2.23 -1.60
C ILE A 11 1.41 -1.33 -1.41
N CYS A 12 2.32 -1.75 -0.55
CA CYS A 12 3.60 -1.11 -0.30
C CYS A 12 4.72 -2.10 -0.58
N ASP A 13 5.78 -1.64 -1.27
CA ASP A 13 7.04 -2.38 -1.35
C ASP A 13 8.03 -1.96 -0.26
N TYR A 14 9.13 -2.70 -0.15
CA TYR A 14 10.15 -2.41 0.85
C TYR A 14 10.81 -1.03 0.65
N GLU A 15 11.04 -0.64 -0.59
CA GLU A 15 11.74 0.60 -0.95
C GLU A 15 10.93 1.84 -0.56
N PHE A 16 9.59 1.77 -0.61
CA PHE A 16 8.75 2.82 -0.03
C PHE A 16 8.90 2.89 1.49
N ILE A 17 8.98 1.76 2.20
CA ILE A 17 9.18 1.76 3.65
C ILE A 17 10.52 2.40 4.01
N ASP A 18 11.59 2.03 3.32
CA ASP A 18 12.91 2.65 3.47
C ASP A 18 12.83 4.17 3.25
N TRP A 19 12.21 4.60 2.14
CA TRP A 19 11.97 6.01 1.85
C TRP A 19 11.18 6.71 2.97
N LEU A 20 10.09 6.09 3.45
CA LEU A 20 9.21 6.61 4.49
C LEU A 20 9.96 6.83 5.81
N THR A 21 10.88 5.93 6.18
CA THR A 21 11.65 6.05 7.43
C THR A 21 12.61 7.25 7.45
N LYS A 22 13.00 7.73 6.27
CA LYS A 22 13.91 8.87 6.05
C LYS A 22 13.17 10.22 6.03
N GLN A 23 11.83 10.23 6.00
CA GLN A 23 11.04 11.47 5.95
C GLN A 23 10.97 12.17 7.33
N GLY A 24 11.02 13.50 7.32
CA GLY A 24 10.91 14.32 8.53
C GLY A 24 9.56 14.19 9.25
N ASP A 25 8.50 13.84 8.50
CA ASP A 25 7.14 13.71 9.01
C ASP A 25 6.62 12.26 9.02
N LYS A 26 7.54 11.29 9.03
CA LYS A 26 7.24 9.85 9.03
C LYS A 26 6.17 9.44 10.06
N ILE A 27 6.22 10.01 11.27
CA ILE A 27 5.28 9.68 12.35
C ILE A 27 3.84 10.02 11.93
N SER A 28 3.64 11.18 11.29
CA SER A 28 2.33 11.60 10.79
C SER A 28 1.85 10.66 9.69
N LEU A 29 2.70 10.35 8.71
CA LEU A 29 2.34 9.45 7.62
C LEU A 29 1.99 8.04 8.10
N PHE A 30 2.76 7.49 9.05
CA PHE A 30 2.44 6.20 9.66
C PHE A 30 1.10 6.24 10.42
N SER A 31 0.83 7.31 11.16
CA SER A 31 -0.46 7.51 11.83
C SER A 31 -1.62 7.57 10.82
N HIS A 32 -1.45 8.28 9.70
CA HIS A 32 -2.44 8.33 8.62
C HIS A 32 -2.72 6.93 8.08
N LEU A 33 -1.67 6.16 7.75
CA LEU A 33 -1.79 4.78 7.28
C LEU A 33 -2.52 3.87 8.28
N MET A 34 -2.25 4.00 9.58
CA MET A 34 -2.95 3.26 10.63
C MET A 34 -4.46 3.56 10.63
N HIS A 35 -4.84 4.84 10.52
CA HIS A 35 -6.24 5.24 10.48
C HIS A 35 -6.95 4.74 9.22
N ILE A 36 -6.29 4.83 8.06
CA ILE A 36 -6.80 4.31 6.78
C ILE A 36 -7.06 2.80 6.88
N LYS A 37 -6.06 2.04 7.34
CA LYS A 37 -6.16 0.58 7.53
C LYS A 37 -7.31 0.21 8.50
N GLY A 38 -7.47 0.97 9.58
CA GLY A 38 -8.47 0.70 10.62
C GLY A 38 -9.91 1.08 10.26
N SER A 39 -10.10 2.01 9.32
CA SER A 39 -11.41 2.58 8.97
C SER A 39 -11.94 2.18 7.59
N SER A 40 -11.17 1.44 6.79
CA SER A 40 -11.63 0.89 5.51
C SER A 40 -12.92 0.07 5.67
N GLU A 41 -13.95 0.44 4.92
CA GLU A 41 -15.27 -0.21 4.93
C GLU A 41 -15.20 -1.62 4.35
N HIS A 42 -14.55 -1.77 3.20
CA HIS A 42 -14.52 -3.04 2.46
C HIS A 42 -13.42 -3.98 2.95
N TRP A 43 -12.31 -3.43 3.48
CA TRP A 43 -11.11 -4.21 3.83
C TRP A 43 -10.49 -3.75 5.14
N LYS A 44 -11.28 -3.76 6.22
CA LYS A 44 -10.80 -3.37 7.54
C LYS A 44 -9.61 -4.22 7.98
N LYS A 45 -8.52 -3.59 8.40
CA LYS A 45 -7.21 -4.22 8.71
C LYS A 45 -6.45 -4.78 7.51
N PHE A 46 -7.04 -4.90 6.33
CA PHE A 46 -6.45 -5.48 5.11
C PHE A 46 -6.38 -4.47 3.94
N HIS A 47 -6.59 -3.18 4.22
CA HIS A 47 -6.59 -2.13 3.20
C HIS A 47 -5.18 -1.79 2.71
N ASN A 48 -4.25 -1.66 3.66
CA ASN A 48 -2.83 -1.44 3.41
C ASN A 48 -2.11 -2.76 3.59
N LEU A 49 -1.45 -3.26 2.54
CA LEU A 49 -0.83 -4.57 2.49
C LEU A 49 0.65 -4.46 2.14
N ILE A 50 1.45 -5.39 2.66
CA ILE A 50 2.82 -5.65 2.23
C ILE A 50 3.02 -7.17 2.18
N LEU A 51 3.63 -7.67 1.11
CA LEU A 51 3.96 -9.09 0.99
C LEU A 51 5.15 -9.42 1.90
N LYS A 52 5.12 -10.60 2.53
CA LYS A 52 6.19 -11.05 3.42
C LYS A 52 7.54 -11.14 2.70
N SER A 53 7.55 -11.49 1.41
CA SER A 53 8.75 -11.47 0.59
C SER A 53 9.46 -10.12 0.50
N GLU A 54 8.74 -9.01 0.72
CA GLU A 54 9.34 -7.67 0.75
C GLU A 54 10.28 -7.50 1.95
N LEU A 55 9.97 -8.16 3.07
CA LEU A 55 10.67 -8.00 4.35
C LEU A 55 11.92 -8.89 4.49
N ASN A 56 12.12 -9.83 3.57
CA ASN A 56 13.29 -10.70 3.58
C ASN A 56 14.53 -9.91 3.13
N GLY A 57 15.35 -9.43 4.08
CA GLY A 57 16.75 -9.10 3.80
C GLY A 57 17.40 -7.91 4.52
N ASN A 58 16.66 -6.99 5.15
CA ASN A 58 17.19 -5.91 6.01
C ASN A 58 16.04 -5.02 6.53
N ALA A 59 15.24 -5.51 7.47
CA ALA A 59 14.13 -4.69 7.98
C ALA A 59 14.69 -3.49 8.79
N LEU A 60 14.55 -2.27 8.24
CA LEU A 60 14.86 -1.00 8.92
C LEU A 60 13.86 -0.67 10.05
N MET A 61 12.75 -1.42 10.12
CA MET A 61 11.68 -1.25 11.07
C MET A 61 11.20 -2.62 11.55
N ASP A 62 10.93 -2.76 12.84
CA ASP A 62 10.38 -3.99 13.40
C ASP A 62 9.05 -4.34 12.76
N GLU A 63 8.81 -5.63 12.49
CA GLU A 63 7.55 -6.11 11.89
C GLU A 63 6.31 -5.66 12.69
N LYS A 64 6.46 -5.48 14.02
CA LYS A 64 5.40 -4.99 14.90
C LYS A 64 5.00 -3.55 14.55
N ASP A 65 5.97 -2.68 14.32
CA ASP A 65 5.74 -1.26 14.02
C ASP A 65 5.17 -1.11 12.62
N LEU A 66 5.72 -1.85 11.65
CA LEU A 66 5.18 -1.91 10.30
C LEU A 66 3.75 -2.48 10.29
N GLY A 67 3.51 -3.49 11.12
CA GLY A 67 2.23 -4.14 11.33
C GLY A 67 1.12 -3.22 11.86
N ALA A 68 1.46 -2.03 12.37
CA ALA A 68 0.47 -1.02 12.71
C ALA A 68 -0.16 -0.41 11.45
N GLY A 69 0.66 0.09 10.53
CA GLY A 69 0.24 0.76 9.30
C GLY A 69 -0.16 -0.18 8.16
N PHE A 70 0.45 -1.37 8.10
CA PHE A 70 0.25 -2.36 7.04
C PHE A 70 -0.13 -3.72 7.60
N LYS A 71 -0.81 -4.54 6.82
CA LYS A 71 -0.96 -5.96 7.08
C LYS A 71 0.11 -6.69 6.29
N ILE A 72 1.03 -7.30 7.03
CA ILE A 72 2.00 -8.24 6.46
C ILE A 72 1.23 -9.49 6.05
N MET A 73 1.22 -9.78 4.76
CA MET A 73 0.55 -10.91 4.14
C MET A 73 1.59 -11.96 3.75
N PRO A 74 1.39 -13.25 4.05
CA PRO A 74 2.19 -14.28 3.41
C PRO A 74 1.99 -14.19 1.90
N ASP A 75 3.05 -14.46 1.13
CA ASP A 75 2.96 -14.59 -0.32
C ASP A 75 1.91 -15.64 -0.70
N PRO A 76 0.85 -15.29 -1.45
CA PRO A 76 -0.09 -16.26 -1.98
C PRO A 76 0.60 -17.29 -2.88
N ASP A 77 0.09 -18.53 -2.90
CA ASP A 77 0.71 -19.65 -3.63
C ASP A 77 0.90 -19.38 -5.12
N PHE A 78 -0.01 -18.63 -5.75
CA PHE A 78 0.09 -18.28 -7.17
C PHE A 78 1.28 -17.36 -7.48
N LEU A 79 1.80 -16.62 -6.49
CA LEU A 79 2.99 -15.80 -6.66
C LEU A 79 4.29 -16.61 -6.63
N SER A 80 4.26 -17.88 -6.22
CA SER A 80 5.45 -18.75 -6.15
C SER A 80 6.13 -18.95 -7.50
N ALA A 81 5.38 -18.85 -8.60
CA ALA A 81 5.90 -18.94 -9.97
C ALA A 81 6.81 -17.75 -10.34
N HIS A 82 6.76 -16.65 -9.59
CA HIS A 82 7.47 -15.42 -9.90
C HIS A 82 8.61 -15.20 -8.90
N LYS A 83 9.85 -15.03 -9.38
CA LYS A 83 11.01 -14.73 -8.52
C LYS A 83 11.17 -13.23 -8.25
N ASN A 84 10.75 -12.38 -9.19
CA ASN A 84 10.94 -10.94 -9.13
C ASN A 84 9.86 -10.28 -8.24
N LYS A 85 10.30 -9.53 -7.22
CA LYS A 85 9.43 -8.82 -6.26
C LYS A 85 8.45 -7.84 -6.93
N ILE A 86 8.93 -7.01 -7.84
CA ILE A 86 8.11 -6.06 -8.61
C ILE A 86 6.99 -6.80 -9.37
N THR A 87 7.34 -7.92 -10.01
CA THR A 87 6.36 -8.74 -10.74
C THR A 87 5.32 -9.32 -9.79
N LYS A 88 5.74 -9.84 -8.62
CA LYS A 88 4.82 -10.31 -7.59
C LYS A 88 3.86 -9.22 -7.13
N ASN A 89 4.38 -8.02 -6.84
CA ASN A 89 3.57 -6.89 -6.37
C ASN A 89 2.56 -6.44 -7.43
N ILE A 90 2.92 -6.45 -8.72
CA ILE A 90 1.98 -6.15 -9.82
C ILE A 90 0.87 -7.20 -9.88
N ILE A 91 1.22 -8.49 -9.93
CA ILE A 91 0.23 -9.56 -10.07
C ILE A 91 -0.70 -9.57 -8.85
N PHE A 92 -0.13 -9.38 -7.66
CA PHE A 92 -0.91 -9.26 -6.43
C PHE A 92 -1.83 -8.04 -6.47
N ALA A 93 -1.37 -6.88 -6.94
CA ALA A 93 -2.21 -5.69 -7.07
C ALA A 93 -3.38 -5.89 -8.05
N VAL A 94 -3.17 -6.65 -9.12
CA VAL A 94 -4.22 -7.02 -10.07
C VAL A 94 -5.25 -7.93 -9.40
N ASP A 95 -4.81 -8.97 -8.69
CA ASP A 95 -5.68 -9.88 -7.92
C ASP A 95 -6.55 -9.12 -6.91
N LEU A 96 -5.95 -8.20 -6.13
CA LEU A 96 -6.70 -7.35 -5.19
C LEU A 96 -7.69 -6.41 -5.87
N ALA A 97 -7.47 -6.07 -7.15
CA ALA A 97 -8.32 -5.20 -7.92
C ALA A 97 -9.51 -5.92 -8.58
N ASP A 98 -9.63 -7.24 -8.43
CA ASP A 98 -10.85 -7.98 -8.75
C ASP A 98 -11.90 -7.84 -7.62
N GLU A 99 -11.48 -7.34 -6.45
CA GLU A 99 -12.33 -7.06 -5.30
C GLU A 99 -12.55 -5.56 -5.12
N LYS A 100 -13.67 -5.15 -4.49
CA LYS A 100 -13.92 -3.73 -4.15
C LYS A 100 -12.70 -3.13 -3.43
N PRO A 101 -12.22 -1.94 -3.77
CA PRO A 101 -12.82 -0.93 -4.64
C PRO A 101 -12.46 -1.06 -6.12
N PHE A 102 -11.98 -2.24 -6.54
CA PHE A 102 -11.60 -2.60 -7.90
C PHE A 102 -10.37 -1.86 -8.46
N LYS A 103 -9.61 -1.24 -7.55
CA LYS A 103 -8.39 -0.51 -7.88
C LYS A 103 -7.38 -0.60 -6.75
N CYS A 104 -6.11 -0.51 -7.11
CA CYS A 104 -5.00 -0.60 -6.18
C CYS A 104 -3.90 0.43 -6.50
N TYR A 105 -3.34 1.03 -5.45
CA TYR A 105 -2.07 1.75 -5.51
C TYR A 105 -0.93 0.84 -5.12
N ILE A 106 0.18 0.91 -5.84
CA ILE A 106 1.47 0.41 -5.37
C ILE A 106 2.31 1.64 -4.98
N LEU A 107 2.62 1.76 -3.70
CA LEU A 107 3.54 2.79 -3.18
C LEU A 107 4.95 2.25 -3.26
N THR A 108 5.85 3.03 -3.88
CA THR A 108 7.24 2.64 -4.15
C THR A 108 8.20 3.83 -4.09
N SER A 109 9.51 3.60 -4.24
CA SER A 109 10.51 4.66 -4.42
C SER A 109 10.58 5.17 -5.88
N PRO A 110 11.16 6.35 -6.14
CA PRO A 110 11.33 6.87 -7.51
C PRO A 110 12.07 5.93 -8.45
N GLU A 111 13.10 5.26 -7.94
CA GLU A 111 13.94 4.35 -8.71
C GLU A 111 13.13 3.12 -9.13
N ASN A 112 12.36 2.57 -8.20
CA ASN A 112 11.54 1.39 -8.44
C ASN A 112 10.29 1.70 -9.27
N GLU A 113 9.73 2.91 -9.20
CA GLU A 113 8.57 3.28 -10.03
C GLU A 113 8.85 3.02 -11.52
N LYS A 114 10.03 3.38 -12.02
CA LYS A 114 10.41 3.11 -13.42
C LYS A 114 10.41 1.61 -13.72
N LEU A 115 10.93 0.81 -12.81
CA LEU A 115 10.98 -0.65 -12.94
C LEU A 115 9.58 -1.27 -12.96
N TYR A 116 8.62 -0.73 -12.19
CA TYR A 116 7.21 -1.13 -12.29
C TYR A 116 6.60 -0.76 -13.64
N LEU A 117 6.81 0.48 -14.10
CA LEU A 117 6.23 0.99 -15.36
C LEU A 117 6.76 0.24 -16.60
N GLU A 118 8.01 -0.21 -16.57
CA GLU A 118 8.64 -0.97 -17.64
C GLU A 118 8.29 -2.47 -17.63
N ASN A 119 7.74 -2.97 -16.51
CA ASN A 119 7.43 -4.39 -16.34
C ASN A 119 6.37 -4.87 -17.34
N LEU A 120 6.62 -6.02 -17.99
CA LEU A 120 5.70 -6.59 -18.97
C LEU A 120 4.30 -6.89 -18.40
N HIS A 121 4.22 -7.30 -17.14
CA HIS A 121 2.95 -7.60 -16.49
C HIS A 121 2.14 -6.34 -16.12
N TYR A 122 2.77 -5.16 -16.15
CA TYR A 122 2.07 -3.89 -15.93
C TYR A 122 1.44 -3.33 -17.21
N LYS A 123 1.95 -3.73 -18.39
CA LYS A 123 1.48 -3.18 -19.67
C LYS A 123 0.00 -3.45 -19.89
N GLY A 124 -0.78 -2.38 -20.02
CA GLY A 124 -2.23 -2.44 -20.24
C GLY A 124 -3.08 -2.57 -18.97
N VAL A 125 -2.47 -2.68 -17.79
CA VAL A 125 -3.17 -2.72 -16.52
C VAL A 125 -3.67 -1.32 -16.16
N LYS A 126 -5.00 -1.16 -16.01
CA LYS A 126 -5.64 0.13 -15.66
C LYS A 126 -6.11 0.21 -14.21
N SER A 127 -6.26 -0.93 -13.56
CA SER A 127 -6.74 -1.03 -12.18
C SER A 127 -5.64 -0.77 -11.14
N VAL A 128 -4.37 -0.80 -11.56
CA VAL A 128 -3.20 -0.60 -10.69
C VAL A 128 -2.49 0.70 -11.06
N ILE A 129 -2.26 1.55 -10.07
CA ILE A 129 -1.55 2.82 -10.23
C ILE A 129 -0.28 2.79 -9.38
N ILE A 130 0.87 3.00 -10.00
CA ILE A 130 2.15 3.11 -9.32
C ILE A 130 2.37 4.56 -8.91
N VAL A 131 2.72 4.80 -7.65
CA VAL A 131 3.03 6.14 -7.15
C VAL A 131 4.26 6.10 -6.24
N SER A 132 5.07 7.15 -6.33
CA SER A 132 6.25 7.37 -5.49
C SER A 132 6.25 8.76 -4.86
N GLU A 133 7.07 8.93 -3.81
CA GLU A 133 7.36 10.21 -3.12
C GLU A 133 6.10 11.04 -2.82
N GLU A 134 6.06 12.28 -3.36
CA GLU A 134 5.01 13.27 -3.14
C GLU A 134 3.66 12.81 -3.68
N ARG A 135 3.62 11.96 -4.72
CA ARG A 135 2.37 11.35 -5.17
C ARG A 135 1.85 10.34 -4.15
N ALA A 136 2.73 9.50 -3.60
CA ALA A 136 2.36 8.56 -2.55
C ALA A 136 1.92 9.29 -1.27
N ARG A 137 2.65 10.33 -0.86
CA ARG A 137 2.28 11.24 0.24
C ARG A 137 0.91 11.87 0.04
N LYS A 138 0.64 12.39 -1.16
CA LYS A 138 -0.65 13.00 -1.50
C LYS A 138 -1.78 11.98 -1.37
N VAL A 139 -1.62 10.77 -1.88
CA VAL A 139 -2.61 9.68 -1.74
C VAL A 139 -2.91 9.38 -0.26
N ILE A 140 -1.86 9.23 0.57
CA ILE A 140 -2.03 8.97 2.01
C ILE A 140 -2.80 10.12 2.68
N ASN A 141 -2.43 11.36 2.39
CA ASN A 141 -3.08 12.53 2.98
C ASN A 141 -4.53 12.67 2.52
N GLU A 142 -4.84 12.44 1.25
CA GLU A 142 -6.22 12.47 0.73
C GLU A 142 -7.10 11.41 1.42
N PHE A 143 -6.59 10.18 1.56
CA PHE A 143 -7.33 9.12 2.26
C PHE A 143 -7.51 9.44 3.75
N PHE A 144 -6.52 10.05 4.38
CA PHE A 144 -6.64 10.49 5.76
C PHE A 144 -7.63 11.65 5.92
N SER A 145 -7.66 12.61 5.00
CA SER A 145 -8.67 13.68 4.97
C SER A 145 -10.08 13.10 4.84
N ALA A 146 -10.28 12.07 4.01
CA ALA A 146 -11.56 11.37 3.93
C ALA A 146 -11.97 10.72 5.25
N PHE A 147 -11.01 10.14 6.00
CA PHE A 147 -11.25 9.64 7.34
C PHE A 147 -11.64 10.75 8.33
N CYS A 148 -10.93 11.88 8.33
CA CYS A 148 -11.25 13.01 9.20
C CYS A 148 -12.65 13.55 8.96
N LEU A 149 -13.03 13.73 7.69
CA LEU A 149 -14.37 14.16 7.31
C LEU A 149 -15.44 13.17 7.77
N ALA A 150 -15.24 11.87 7.52
CA ALA A 150 -16.18 10.84 7.98
C ALA A 150 -16.29 10.79 9.52
N ARG A 151 -15.19 11.05 10.23
CA ARG A 151 -15.18 11.12 11.69
C ARG A 151 -15.99 12.31 12.20
N GLU A 152 -15.83 13.48 11.59
CA GLU A 152 -16.57 14.70 11.94
C GLU A 152 -18.07 14.53 11.71
N LEU A 153 -18.47 13.95 10.58
CA LEU A 153 -19.88 13.66 10.27
C LEU A 153 -20.52 12.61 11.18
N SER A 154 -19.71 11.80 11.87
CA SER A 154 -20.18 10.76 12.80
C SER A 154 -20.28 11.21 14.27
N ARG A 155 -19.91 12.47 14.57
CA ARG A 155 -20.04 13.10 15.89
C ARG A 155 -21.34 13.87 15.98
#